data_AF-H9LCQ0-F1
#
_entry.id   AF-H9LCQ0-F1
#
_cell.length_a   1.000
_cell.length_b   1.000
_cell.length_c   1.000
_cell.angle_alpha   90.00
_cell.angle_beta   90.00
_cell.angle_gamma   90.00
#
_symmetry.space_group_name_H-M   'P 1'
#
loop_
_entity.id
_entity.type
_entity.pdbx_description
1 polymer ?
#
loop_
_entity_poly.entity_id
_entity_poly.type
_entity_poly.pdbx_seq_one_letter_code
_entity_poly.pdbx_strand_id
1 'polypeptide(L)' 'MSFISTLAQHYEEGGWAMHMISLFLLISWSVIIERAIYLFKSSKKTDAIVERLQKCIQAGDIPAALRVCTANDAPVTR' A
#
# COMPACT_ATOMS: atom_id res chain seq x y z
N MET A 1 -34.30 -16.43 5.38
CA MET A 1 -33.94 -15.04 5.73
C MET A 1 -32.65 -14.68 5.01
N SER A 2 -32.60 -13.52 4.36
CA SER A 2 -31.39 -13.06 3.66
C SER A 2 -30.33 -12.61 4.68
N PHE A 3 -29.05 -12.83 4.40
CA PHE A 3 -27.95 -12.42 5.29
C PHE A 3 -27.99 -10.91 5.60
N ILE A 4 -28.41 -10.09 4.62
CA ILE A 4 -28.55 -8.64 4.79
C ILE A 4 -29.63 -8.29 5.82
N SER A 5 -30.76 -9.01 5.84
CA SER A 5 -31.82 -8.74 6.83
C SER A 5 -31.36 -9.03 8.26
N THR A 6 -30.53 -10.05 8.48
CA THR A 6 -30.00 -10.38 9.81
C THR A 6 -29.01 -9.32 10.30
N LEU A 7 -28.17 -8.79 9.42
CA LEU A 7 -27.24 -7.71 9.76
C LEU A 7 -27.98 -6.39 10.05
N ALA A 8 -29.03 -6.09 9.30
CA ALA A 8 -29.83 -4.88 9.53
C ALA A 8 -30.53 -4.90 10.90
N GLN A 9 -31.07 -6.06 11.32
CA GLN A 9 -31.67 -6.21 12.65
C GLN A 9 -30.64 -5.98 13.76
N HIS A 10 -29.45 -6.57 13.66
CA HIS A 10 -28.38 -6.33 14.63
C HIS A 10 -27.92 -4.87 14.64
N TYR A 11 -28.00 -4.19 13.49
CA TYR A 11 -27.65 -2.79 13.40
C TYR A 11 -28.62 -1.88 14.16
N GLU A 12 -29.92 -2.13 14.00
CA GLU A 12 -30.97 -1.40 14.71
C GLU A 12 -30.95 -1.70 16.23
N GLU A 13 -30.69 -2.95 16.63
CA GLU A 13 -30.56 -3.34 18.04
C GLU A 13 -29.35 -2.70 18.74
N GLY A 14 -28.28 -2.39 18.00
CA GLY A 14 -27.08 -1.73 18.53
C GLY A 14 -27.29 -0.27 18.96
N GLY A 15 -28.43 0.34 18.60
CA GLY A 15 -28.80 1.69 19.02
C GLY A 15 -27.83 2.78 18.54
N TRP A 16 -27.86 3.94 19.21
CA TRP A 16 -27.19 5.17 18.72
C TRP A 16 -25.67 5.02 18.57
N ALA A 17 -25.03 4.21 19.43
CA ALA A 17 -23.58 4.02 19.44
C ALA A 17 -23.07 3.33 18.16
N MET A 18 -23.93 2.58 17.47
CA MET A 18 -23.59 1.88 16.25
C MET A 18 -23.40 2.83 15.04
N HIS A 19 -24.04 3.99 15.05
CA HIS A 19 -23.76 5.04 14.06
C HIS A 19 -22.38 5.67 14.28
N MET A 20 -21.97 5.85 15.54
CA MET A 20 -20.66 6.40 15.86
C MET A 20 -19.54 5.46 15.42
N ILE A 21 -19.67 4.15 15.70
CA ILE A 21 -18.64 3.18 15.29
C ILE A 21 -18.54 3.07 13.77
N SER A 22 -19.65 3.20 13.05
CA SER A 22 -19.68 3.24 11.58
C SER A 22 -18.94 4.46 11.03
N LEU A 23 -19.04 5.61 11.69
CA LEU A 23 -18.26 6.81 11.35
C LEU A 23 -16.75 6.60 11.52
N PHE A 24 -16.32 6.05 12.65
CA PHE A 24 -14.92 5.73 12.88
C PHE A 24 -14.38 4.67 11.91
N LEU A 25 -15.23 3.70 11.51
CA LEU A 25 -14.88 2.72 10.49
C LEU A 25 -14.56 3.38 9.16
N LEU A 26 -15.37 4.36 8.73
CA LEU A 26 -15.13 5.10 7.49
C LEU A 26 -13.80 5.88 7.54
N ILE A 27 -13.52 6.58 8.65
CA ILE A 27 -12.26 7.32 8.84
C ILE A 27 -11.06 6.36 8.80
N SER A 28 -11.15 5.23 9.49
CA SER A 28 -10.12 4.19 9.48
C SER A 28 -9.86 3.67 8.06
N TRP A 29 -10.94 3.44 7.30
CA TRP A 29 -10.85 3.01 5.90
C TRP A 29 -10.10 4.01 5.01
N SER A 30 -10.33 5.31 5.18
CA SER A 30 -9.60 6.35 4.45
C SER A 30 -8.09 6.27 4.70
N VAL A 31 -7.69 6.15 5.97
CA VAL A 31 -6.26 6.04 6.34
C VAL A 31 -5.65 4.75 5.79
N ILE A 32 -6.38 3.64 5.83
CA ILE A 32 -5.92 2.35 5.29
C ILE A 32 -5.69 2.47 3.78
N ILE A 33 -6.60 3.09 3.03
CA ILE A 33 -6.44 3.28 1.57
C ILE A 33 -5.20 4.13 1.28
N GLU A 34 -5.03 5.26 1.95
CA GLU A 34 -3.88 6.15 1.73
C GLU A 34 -2.56 5.41 1.98
N ARG A 35 -2.48 4.66 3.08
CA ARG A 35 -1.30 3.86 3.42
C ARG A 35 -1.08 2.72 2.44
N ALA A 36 -2.13 2.05 1.99
CA ALA A 36 -2.04 0.98 0.99
C ALA A 36 -1.50 1.52 -0.34
N ILE A 37 -2.05 2.62 -0.87
CA ILE A 37 -1.59 3.24 -2.11
C ILE A 37 -0.13 3.67 -1.97
N TYR A 38 0.24 4.30 -0.86
CA TYR A 38 1.62 4.73 -0.61
C TYR A 38 2.59 3.54 -0.59
N LEU A 39 2.22 2.47 0.11
CA LEU A 39 3.01 1.24 0.18
C LEU A 39 3.17 0.58 -1.19
N PHE A 40 2.08 0.38 -1.93
CA PHE A 40 2.12 -0.22 -3.27
C PHE A 40 2.94 0.62 -4.26
N LYS A 41 2.87 1.95 -4.18
CA LYS A 41 3.68 2.85 -5.00
C LYS A 41 5.17 2.75 -4.68
N SER A 42 5.52 2.53 -3.41
CA SER A 42 6.91 2.32 -2.98
C SER A 42 7.45 0.95 -3.42
N SER A 43 6.66 -0.12 -3.25
CA SER A 43 7.06 -1.47 -3.66
C SER A 43 7.35 -1.53 -5.17
N LYS A 44 6.48 -0.99 -6.02
CA LYS A 44 6.68 -1.00 -7.48
C LYS A 44 7.94 -0.27 -7.95
N LYS A 45 8.31 0.83 -7.29
CA LYS A 45 9.54 1.56 -7.62
C LYS A 45 10.78 0.74 -7.26
N THR A 46 10.70 -0.04 -6.20
CA THR A 46 11.81 -0.88 -5.73
C THR A 46 12.10 -2.03 -6.71
N ASP A 47 11.07 -2.74 -7.16
CA ASP A 47 11.22 -3.86 -8.11
C ASP A 47 11.85 -3.40 -9.44
N ALA A 48 11.41 -2.24 -9.95
CA ALA A 48 11.94 -1.68 -11.19
C ALA A 48 13.42 -1.24 -11.08
N ILE A 49 13.87 -0.81 -9.89
CA ILE A 49 15.27 -0.46 -9.64
C ILE A 49 16.13 -1.73 -9.65
N VAL A 50 15.68 -2.79 -8.96
CA VAL A 50 16.40 -4.07 -8.91
C VAL A 50 16.53 -4.70 -10.31
N GLU A 51 15.47 -4.65 -11.11
CA GLU A 51 15.51 -5.17 -12.49
C GLU A 51 16.52 -4.40 -13.37
N ARG A 52 16.56 -3.07 -13.25
CA ARG A 52 17.53 -2.23 -13.98
C ARG A 52 18.96 -2.50 -13.52
N LEU A 53 19.17 -2.67 -12.22
CA LEU A 53 20.49 -2.99 -11.67
C LEU A 53 20.99 -4.36 -12.16
N GLN A 54 20.12 -5.37 -12.17
CA GLN A 54 20.45 -6.71 -12.66
C GLN A 54 20.83 -6.68 -14.15
N LYS A 55 20.14 -5.88 -14.96
CA LYS A 55 20.48 -5.67 -16.38
C LYS A 55 21.85 -5.00 -16.56
N CYS A 56 22.19 -3.99 -15.75
CA CYS A 56 23.52 -3.36 -15.78
C CYS A 56 24.65 -4.31 -15.34
N ILE A 57 24.40 -5.19 -14.36
CA ILE A 57 25.38 -6.19 -13.91
C ILE A 57 25.63 -7.24 -15.00
N GLN A 58 24.58 -7.73 -15.67
CA GLN A 58 24.73 -8.70 -16.78
C GLN A 58 25.49 -8.13 -17.97
N ALA A 59 25.40 -6.81 -18.21
CA ALA A 59 26.17 -6.12 -19.23
C ALA A 59 27.64 -5.87 -18.83
N GLY A 60 28.04 -6.17 -17.58
CA GLY A 60 29.40 -5.95 -17.07
C GLY A 60 29.75 -4.49 -16.79
N ASP A 61 28.80 -3.56 -16.86
CA ASP A 61 29.01 -2.13 -16.67
C ASP A 61 28.75 -1.72 -15.20
N ILE A 62 29.76 -1.98 -14.37
CA ILE A 62 29.81 -1.59 -12.95
C ILE A 62 29.63 -0.07 -12.73
N PRO A 63 30.25 0.84 -13.51
CA PRO A 63 30.02 2.28 -13.32
C PRO A 63 28.60 2.73 -13.69
N ALA A 64 27.94 2.11 -14.67
CA ALA A 64 26.53 2.38 -14.95
C ALA A 64 25.61 1.93 -13.80
N ALA A 65 25.88 0.76 -13.20
CA ALA A 65 25.16 0.30 -12.02
C ALA A 65 25.28 1.29 -10.85
N LEU A 66 26.48 1.84 -10.62
CA LEU A 66 26.71 2.83 -9.57
C LEU A 66 25.90 4.12 -9.80
N ARG A 67 25.78 4.60 -11.05
CA ARG A 67 24.98 5.79 -11.40
C ARG A 67 23.48 5.57 -11.20
N VAL A 68 22.97 4.38 -11.55
CA VAL A 68 21.57 4.01 -11.26
C VAL A 68 21.33 4.02 -9.76
N CYS A 69 22.33 3.59 -8.98
CA CYS A 69 22.27 3.61 -7.54
C CYS A 69 22.32 5.04 -6.93
N THR A 70 23.20 5.92 -7.42
CA THR A 70 23.30 7.29 -6.90
C THR A 70 22.14 8.19 -7.35
N ALA A 71 21.51 7.90 -8.49
CA ALA A 71 20.40 8.69 -9.01
C ALA A 71 19.03 8.34 -8.38
N ASN A 72 18.93 7.20 -7.68
CA ASN A 72 17.69 6.76 -7.04
C ASN A 72 17.89 6.62 -5.53
N ASP A 73 17.46 7.63 -4.76
CA ASP A 73 17.31 7.60 -3.30
C ASP A 73 16.15 6.66 -2.86
N ALA A 74 16.22 5.39 -3.25
CA ALA A 74 15.39 4.34 -2.70
C ALA A 74 16.13 3.67 -1.53
N PRO A 75 15.41 3.14 -0.52
CA PRO A 75 16.04 2.45 0.61
C PRO A 75 16.84 1.21 0.21
N VAL A 76 16.62 0.65 -0.98
CA VAL A 76 17.42 -0.46 -1.53
C VAL A 76 18.78 -0.04 -2.08
N THR A 77 19.01 1.26 -2.16
CA THR A 77 20.18 1.87 -2.80
C THR A 77 21.16 2.50 -1.81
N ARG A 78 20.80 2.56 -0.52
CA ARG A 78 21.66 2.95 0.61
C ARG A 78 21.99 1.72 1.44
#